data_AF-A0A2S8PJQ0-F1
#
_entry.id   AF-A0A2S8PJQ0-F1
#
_cell.length_a   1.000
_cell.length_b   1.000
_cell.length_c   1.000
_cell.angle_alpha   90.00
_cell.angle_beta   90.00
_cell.angle_gamma   90.00
#
_symmetry.space_group_name_H-M   'P 1'
#
loop_
_entity.id
_entity.type
_entity.pdbx_description
1 polymer ?
#
loop_
_entity_poly.entity_id
_entity_poly.type
_entity_poly.pdbx_seq_one_letter_code
_entity_poly.pdbx_strand_id
1 'polypeptide(L)'
;MRLHDFGLKQVVLTGDYLVNAFTKEVAYLLSYDPNRLMAGFREVAGLPSTAETYPGWEKTEIRGHSMGHYLSACAQAYAQSRNDRILANLEYLVSELAGCQLHNGYLSAFPETLFDNVENRIPAWVPWYTMHKIIAGLIDVYQSTRIQAAYDLV
;
A
#
# COMPACT_ATOMS: atom_id res chain seq x y z
N MET A 1 -25.13 -11.90 -23.49
CA MET A 1 -24.74 -12.37 -22.13
C MET A 1 -23.44 -11.68 -21.78
N ARG A 2 -23.36 -10.91 -20.69
CA ARG A 2 -22.09 -10.36 -20.19
C ARG A 2 -21.50 -11.36 -19.20
N LEU A 3 -20.21 -11.66 -19.34
CA LEU A 3 -19.46 -12.47 -18.38
C LEU A 3 -19.01 -11.56 -17.22
N HIS A 4 -19.05 -12.11 -16.01
CA HIS A 4 -18.57 -11.47 -14.78
C HIS A 4 -17.53 -12.39 -14.13
N ASP A 5 -16.49 -11.79 -13.56
CA ASP A 5 -15.49 -12.47 -12.75
C ASP A 5 -16.05 -12.87 -11.37
N PHE A 6 -15.42 -13.86 -10.74
CA PHE A 6 -15.69 -14.21 -9.35
C PHE A 6 -14.72 -13.44 -8.45
N GLY A 7 -15.25 -12.72 -7.46
CA GLY A 7 -14.43 -12.08 -6.44
C GLY A 7 -13.76 -13.09 -5.52
N LEU A 8 -12.70 -12.67 -4.82
CA LEU A 8 -11.91 -13.53 -3.94
C LEU A 8 -12.77 -14.26 -2.88
N LYS A 9 -13.82 -13.62 -2.37
CA LYS A 9 -14.73 -14.22 -1.37
C LYS A 9 -15.61 -15.35 -1.92
N GLN A 10 -15.64 -15.54 -3.24
CA GLN A 10 -16.48 -16.53 -3.92
C GLN A 10 -15.72 -17.80 -4.30
N VAL A 11 -14.39 -17.81 -4.21
CA VAL A 11 -13.56 -18.94 -4.59
C VAL A 11 -12.60 -19.28 -3.45
N VAL A 12 -12.75 -20.48 -2.90
CA VAL A 12 -11.89 -21.00 -1.83
C VAL A 12 -10.98 -22.07 -2.40
N LEU A 13 -9.67 -21.90 -2.21
CA LEU A 13 -8.67 -22.88 -2.61
C LEU A 13 -8.52 -23.93 -1.49
N THR A 14 -8.66 -25.22 -1.84
CA THR A 14 -8.61 -26.32 -0.86
C THR A 14 -7.42 -27.27 -1.05
N GLY A 15 -6.65 -27.12 -2.14
CA GLY A 15 -5.49 -27.98 -2.39
C GLY A 15 -4.30 -27.61 -1.48
N ASP A 16 -3.69 -28.62 -0.85
CA ASP A 16 -2.63 -28.45 0.15
C ASP A 16 -1.50 -27.50 -0.26
N TYR A 17 -1.05 -27.60 -1.51
CA TYR A 17 0.00 -26.74 -2.05
C TYR A 17 -0.40 -25.25 -2.03
N LEU A 18 -1.60 -24.93 -2.51
CA LEU A 18 -2.09 -23.55 -2.61
C LEU A 18 -2.46 -22.99 -1.24
N VAL A 19 -3.03 -23.82 -0.36
CA VAL A 19 -3.30 -23.45 1.03
C VAL A 19 -2.00 -23.14 1.77
N ASN A 20 -0.96 -23.96 1.59
CA ASN A 20 0.36 -23.69 2.17
C ASN A 20 0.98 -22.41 1.59
N ALA A 21 0.91 -22.21 0.27
CA ALA A 21 1.41 -20.98 -0.37
C ALA A 21 0.74 -19.72 0.21
N PHE A 22 -0.59 -19.73 0.34
CA PHE A 22 -1.34 -18.63 0.95
C PHE A 22 -0.97 -18.42 2.42
N THR A 23 -0.77 -19.50 3.18
CA THR A 23 -0.33 -19.43 4.59
C THR A 23 1.05 -18.76 4.70
N LYS A 24 1.98 -19.08 3.79
CA LYS A 24 3.31 -18.46 3.74
C LYS A 24 3.22 -17.00 3.34
N GLU A 25 2.36 -16.65 2.40
CA GLU A 25 2.11 -15.26 2.00
C GLU A 25 1.60 -14.43 3.17
N VAL A 26 0.56 -14.91 3.88
CA VAL A 26 0.04 -14.23 5.09
C VAL A 26 1.13 -14.05 6.14
N ALA A 27 1.96 -15.08 6.38
CA ALA A 27 3.08 -14.97 7.31
C ALA A 27 4.13 -13.94 6.87
N TYR A 28 4.40 -13.85 5.56
CA TYR A 28 5.32 -12.87 4.99
C TYR A 28 4.78 -11.44 5.12
N LEU A 29 3.51 -11.20 4.78
CA LEU A 29 2.87 -9.89 4.94
C LEU A 29 2.85 -9.42 6.40
N LEU A 30 2.63 -10.33 7.35
CA LEU A 30 2.67 -10.04 8.78
C LEU A 30 4.09 -9.85 9.35
N SER A 31 5.14 -10.11 8.56
CA SER A 31 6.54 -9.88 8.96
C SER A 31 7.03 -8.45 8.67
N TYR A 32 6.28 -7.67 7.89
CA TYR A 32 6.58 -6.27 7.65
C TYR A 32 6.34 -5.44 8.92
N ASP A 33 7.18 -4.44 9.13
CA ASP A 33 7.01 -3.39 10.12
C ASP A 33 6.29 -2.20 9.47
N PRO A 34 5.03 -1.93 9.85
CA PRO A 34 4.26 -0.82 9.30
C PRO A 34 4.93 0.55 9.48
N ASN A 35 5.69 0.77 10.56
CA ASN A 35 6.36 2.05 10.79
C ASN A 35 7.46 2.30 9.76
N ARG A 36 8.17 1.25 9.35
CA ARG A 36 9.23 1.34 8.32
C ARG A 36 8.65 1.62 6.94
N LEU A 37 7.46 1.08 6.64
CA LEU A 37 6.71 1.43 5.43
C LEU A 37 6.28 2.91 5.43
N MET A 38 5.93 3.44 6.61
CA MET A 38 5.52 4.84 6.77
C MET A 38 6.67 5.86 6.79
N ALA A 39 7.92 5.43 6.94
CA ALA A 39 9.05 6.34 7.17
C ALA A 39 9.18 7.46 6.12
N GLY A 40 9.11 7.12 4.83
CA GLY A 40 9.21 8.12 3.75
C GLY A 40 7.98 9.03 3.63
N PHE A 41 6.78 8.54 3.96
CA PHE A 41 5.57 9.36 3.96
C PHE A 41 5.62 10.42 5.06
N ARG A 42 6.07 10.02 6.26
CA ARG A 42 6.27 10.93 7.39
C ARG A 42 7.35 11.98 7.08
N GLU A 43 8.43 11.58 6.42
CA GLU A 43 9.48 12.49 5.95
C GLU A 43 8.92 13.58 5.03
N VAL A 44 8.14 13.21 4.00
CA VAL A 44 7.51 14.17 3.08
C VAL A 44 6.52 15.08 3.80
N ALA A 45 5.77 14.54 4.76
CA ALA A 45 4.82 15.30 5.58
C ALA A 45 5.47 16.19 6.64
N GLY A 46 6.81 16.15 6.80
CA GLY A 46 7.52 16.88 7.86
C GLY A 46 7.21 16.36 9.27
N LEU A 47 6.76 15.12 9.40
CA LEU A 47 6.41 14.47 10.66
C LEU A 47 7.61 13.66 11.20
N PRO A 48 7.81 13.62 12.53
CA PRO A 48 8.92 12.88 13.12
C PRO A 48 8.74 11.37 12.90
N SER A 49 9.81 10.66 12.59
CA SER A 49 9.85 9.20 12.53
C SER A 49 11.13 8.68 13.17
N THR A 50 11.02 7.64 13.99
CA THR A 50 12.16 6.89 14.53
C THR A 50 12.41 5.59 13.77
N ALA A 51 11.56 5.24 12.80
CA ALA A 51 11.66 4.01 12.04
C ALA A 51 12.68 4.16 10.90
N GLU A 52 13.56 3.17 10.74
CA GLU A 52 14.46 3.13 9.60
C GLU A 52 13.70 2.72 8.34
N THR A 53 13.86 3.48 7.25
CA THR A 53 13.35 3.08 5.94
C THR A 53 13.83 1.68 5.55
N TYR A 54 12.97 0.91 4.87
CA TYR A 54 13.39 -0.36 4.29
C TYR A 54 14.58 -0.16 3.32
N PRO A 55 15.51 -1.13 3.21
CA PRO A 55 16.64 -1.03 2.30
C PRO A 55 16.19 -1.20 0.84
N GLY A 56 17.16 -1.16 -0.08
CA GLY A 56 16.88 -1.34 -1.51
C GLY A 56 16.18 -0.12 -2.09
N TRP A 57 15.12 -0.35 -2.86
CA TRP A 57 14.43 0.69 -3.63
C TRP A 57 13.64 1.68 -2.75
N GLU A 58 13.32 1.32 -1.50
CA GLU A 58 12.72 2.26 -0.55
C GLU A 58 13.70 3.36 -0.09
N LYS A 59 15.00 3.22 -0.36
CA LYS A 59 16.00 4.30 -0.20
C LYS A 59 16.28 5.11 -1.48
N THR A 60 15.50 4.91 -2.54
CA THR A 60 15.67 5.60 -3.83
C THR A 60 14.42 6.41 -4.20
N GLU A 61 14.39 6.97 -5.41
CA GLU A 61 13.28 7.80 -5.91
C GLU A 61 11.95 7.06 -6.11
N ILE A 62 11.95 5.72 -6.16
CA ILE A 62 10.71 4.92 -6.32
C ILE A 62 10.05 4.58 -4.97
N ARG A 63 10.62 5.03 -3.84
CA ARG A 63 10.11 4.77 -2.49
C ARG A 63 8.62 5.07 -2.34
N GLY A 64 7.94 4.28 -1.53
CA GLY A 64 6.48 4.29 -1.38
C GLY A 64 5.77 3.34 -2.33
N HIS A 65 6.42 2.84 -3.39
CA HIS A 65 5.79 1.86 -4.28
C HIS A 65 5.49 0.55 -3.53
N SER A 66 6.36 0.17 -2.59
CA SER A 66 6.15 -1.02 -1.76
C SER A 66 4.93 -0.88 -0.86
N MET A 67 4.65 0.32 -0.33
CA MET A 67 3.43 0.58 0.44
C MET A 67 2.18 0.27 -0.40
N GLY A 68 2.13 0.77 -1.63
CA GLY A 68 1.01 0.51 -2.52
C GLY A 68 0.76 -0.97 -2.79
N HIS A 69 1.82 -1.71 -3.14
CA HIS A 69 1.74 -3.17 -3.32
C HIS A 69 1.37 -3.90 -2.02
N TYR A 70 1.92 -3.47 -0.89
CA TYR A 70 1.63 -4.05 0.42
C TYR A 70 0.16 -3.91 0.80
N LEU A 71 -0.42 -2.72 0.61
CA LEU A 71 -1.85 -2.47 0.85
C LEU A 71 -2.73 -3.38 -0.01
N SER A 72 -2.46 -3.49 -1.32
CA SER A 72 -3.17 -4.40 -2.21
C SER A 72 -3.06 -5.87 -1.75
N ALA A 73 -1.84 -6.33 -1.43
CA ALA A 73 -1.61 -7.71 -1.00
C ALA A 73 -2.34 -8.02 0.32
N CYS A 74 -2.26 -7.13 1.31
CA CYS A 74 -2.97 -7.26 2.56
C CYS A 74 -4.49 -7.22 2.38
N ALA A 75 -5.01 -6.34 1.52
CA ALA A 75 -6.43 -6.26 1.23
C ALA A 75 -6.97 -7.57 0.63
N GLN A 76 -6.26 -8.13 -0.36
CA GLN A 76 -6.60 -9.40 -0.98
C GLN A 76 -6.49 -10.57 0.02
N ALA A 77 -5.43 -10.59 0.83
CA ALA A 77 -5.24 -11.61 1.86
C ALA A 77 -6.33 -11.53 2.94
N TYR A 78 -6.74 -10.33 3.36
CA TYR A 78 -7.84 -10.14 4.29
C TYR A 78 -9.18 -10.59 3.68
N ALA A 79 -9.42 -10.29 2.39
CA ALA A 79 -10.64 -10.71 1.71
C ALA A 79 -10.85 -12.24 1.76
N GLN A 80 -9.77 -13.02 1.69
CA GLN A 80 -9.79 -14.49 1.80
C GLN A 80 -9.78 -14.99 3.25
N SER A 81 -8.86 -14.50 4.07
CA SER A 81 -8.57 -15.08 5.39
C SER A 81 -9.39 -14.51 6.53
N ARG A 82 -9.91 -13.28 6.39
CA ARG A 82 -10.45 -12.47 7.50
C ARG A 82 -9.52 -12.37 8.70
N ASN A 83 -8.20 -12.38 8.46
CA ASN A 83 -7.20 -12.32 9.51
C ASN A 83 -7.19 -10.93 10.20
N ASP A 84 -7.50 -10.90 11.50
CA ASP A 84 -7.61 -9.65 12.27
C ASP A 84 -6.31 -8.87 12.37
N ARG A 85 -5.14 -9.53 12.33
CA ARG A 85 -3.84 -8.84 12.36
C ARG A 85 -3.58 -8.10 11.06
N ILE A 86 -4.00 -8.67 9.92
CA ILE A 86 -3.93 -7.98 8.64
C ILE A 86 -4.87 -6.76 8.66
N LEU A 87 -6.09 -6.92 9.17
CA LEU A 87 -7.03 -5.80 9.28
C LEU A 87 -6.46 -4.67 10.14
N ALA A 88 -5.92 -4.99 11.32
CA ALA A 88 -5.31 -4.00 12.21
C ALA A 88 -4.14 -3.26 11.54
N ASN A 89 -3.29 -3.96 10.78
CA ASN A 89 -2.23 -3.32 10.00
C ASN A 89 -2.79 -2.36 8.94
N LEU A 90 -3.84 -2.76 8.22
CA LEU A 90 -4.48 -1.91 7.22
C LEU A 90 -5.11 -0.65 7.84
N GLU A 91 -5.83 -0.80 8.97
CA GLU A 91 -6.42 0.32 9.71
C GLU A 91 -5.34 1.30 10.18
N TYR A 92 -4.27 0.77 10.77
CA TYR A 92 -3.12 1.57 11.20
C TYR A 92 -2.49 2.33 10.04
N LEU A 93 -2.15 1.64 8.94
CA LEU A 93 -1.50 2.27 7.79
C LEU A 93 -2.36 3.32 7.12
N VAL A 94 -3.67 3.07 6.95
CA VAL A 94 -4.58 4.07 6.38
C VAL A 94 -4.69 5.30 7.29
N SER A 95 -4.77 5.11 8.61
CA SER A 95 -4.78 6.22 9.56
C SER A 95 -3.50 7.06 9.49
N GLU A 96 -2.34 6.41 9.44
CA GLU A 96 -1.05 7.10 9.35
C GLU A 96 -0.87 7.81 8.00
N LEU A 97 -1.29 7.20 6.90
CA LEU A 97 -1.31 7.82 5.57
C LEU A 97 -2.21 9.05 5.55
N ALA A 98 -3.41 8.98 6.16
CA ALA A 98 -4.29 10.13 6.29
C ALA A 98 -3.63 11.27 7.08
N GLY A 99 -2.88 10.95 8.14
CA GLY A 99 -2.09 11.93 8.87
C GLY A 99 -0.92 12.53 8.08
N CYS A 100 -0.44 11.84 7.04
CA CYS A 100 0.66 12.30 6.19
C CYS A 100 0.20 13.02 4.91
N GLN A 101 -1.10 13.04 4.61
CA GLN A 101 -1.59 13.73 3.42
C GLN A 101 -1.39 15.24 3.58
N LEU A 102 -0.78 15.87 2.58
CA LEU A 102 -0.57 17.31 2.56
C LEU A 102 -1.89 18.04 2.32
N HIS A 103 -1.93 19.32 2.67
CA HIS A 103 -3.11 20.19 2.51
C HIS A 103 -3.63 20.29 1.07
N ASN A 104 -2.79 20.02 0.07
CA ASN A 104 -3.15 20.01 -1.35
C ASN A 104 -3.61 18.62 -1.85
N GLY A 105 -3.74 17.64 -0.95
CA GLY A 105 -4.12 16.26 -1.25
C GLY A 105 -2.94 15.34 -1.59
N TYR A 106 -1.73 15.87 -1.71
CA TYR A 106 -0.56 15.08 -2.07
C TYR A 106 -0.21 14.04 -0.99
N LEU A 107 -0.03 12.79 -1.41
CA LEU A 107 0.33 11.67 -0.55
C LEU A 107 1.31 10.74 -1.26
N SER A 108 2.57 10.80 -0.87
CA SER A 108 3.62 9.92 -1.37
C SER A 108 4.79 9.86 -0.38
N ALA A 109 5.66 8.86 -0.55
CA ALA A 109 6.91 8.78 0.19
C ALA A 109 8.03 9.64 -0.44
N PHE A 110 7.83 10.25 -1.61
CA PHE A 110 8.79 11.15 -2.28
C PHE A 110 8.16 12.55 -2.53
N PRO A 111 8.97 13.62 -2.66
CA PRO A 111 8.45 14.99 -2.87
C PRO A 111 7.88 15.21 -4.28
N GLU A 112 6.97 16.19 -4.42
CA GLU A 112 6.34 16.55 -5.70
C GLU A 112 7.33 16.88 -6.82
N THR A 113 8.56 17.29 -6.48
CA THR A 113 9.63 17.63 -7.43
C THR A 113 9.98 16.52 -8.41
N LEU A 114 9.70 15.25 -8.11
CA LEU A 114 9.91 14.18 -9.08
C LEU A 114 8.91 14.26 -10.26
N PHE A 115 7.69 14.74 -10.04
CA PHE A 115 6.74 15.02 -11.12
C PHE A 115 7.23 16.20 -11.97
N ASP A 116 7.65 17.29 -11.32
CA ASP A 116 8.22 18.46 -12.01
C ASP A 116 9.41 18.05 -12.89
N ASN A 117 10.27 17.17 -12.38
CA ASN A 117 11.40 16.65 -13.15
C ASN A 117 10.93 15.94 -14.43
N VAL A 118 9.95 15.04 -14.34
CA VAL A 118 9.40 14.35 -15.52
C VAL A 118 8.84 15.36 -16.53
N GLU A 119 8.07 16.34 -16.07
CA GLU A 119 7.45 17.37 -16.92
C GLU A 119 8.50 18.26 -17.63
N ASN A 120 9.62 18.52 -16.95
CA ASN A 120 10.74 19.29 -17.46
C ASN A 120 11.82 18.44 -18.17
N ARG A 121 11.54 17.15 -18.41
CA ARG A 121 12.48 16.20 -19.06
C ARG A 121 13.81 16.03 -18.29
N ILE A 122 13.78 16.25 -16.99
CA ILE A 122 14.84 15.92 -16.05
C ILE A 122 14.63 14.46 -15.61
N PRO A 123 15.69 13.62 -15.56
CA PRO A 123 15.55 12.25 -15.09
C PRO A 123 14.95 12.18 -13.68
N ALA A 124 13.90 11.38 -13.54
CA ALA A 124 13.29 11.01 -12.26
C ALA A 124 12.71 9.60 -12.37
N TRP A 125 12.78 8.82 -11.30
CA TRP A 125 12.41 7.41 -11.34
C TRP A 125 10.91 7.17 -11.15
N VAL A 126 10.18 7.11 -12.27
CA VAL A 126 8.80 6.61 -12.40
C VAL A 126 7.78 7.10 -11.33
N PRO A 127 7.69 8.40 -11.01
CA PRO A 127 6.81 8.89 -9.95
C PRO A 127 5.31 8.58 -10.18
N TRP A 128 4.87 8.58 -11.44
CA TRP A 128 3.50 8.18 -11.82
C TRP A 128 3.20 6.69 -11.55
N TYR A 129 4.20 5.82 -11.69
CA TYR A 129 4.05 4.40 -11.34
C TYR A 129 3.84 4.26 -9.83
N THR A 130 4.65 4.94 -9.03
CA THR A 130 4.56 4.87 -7.56
C THR A 130 3.23 5.40 -7.06
N MET A 131 2.78 6.55 -7.57
CA MET A 131 1.46 7.12 -7.26
C MET A 131 0.33 6.13 -7.60
N HIS A 132 0.39 5.50 -8.77
CA HIS A 132 -0.57 4.46 -9.15
C HIS A 132 -0.62 3.32 -8.13
N LYS A 133 0.52 2.85 -7.62
CA LYS A 133 0.52 1.77 -6.62
C LYS A 133 -0.14 2.18 -5.32
N ILE A 134 0.12 3.39 -4.85
CA ILE A 134 -0.49 3.92 -3.61
C ILE A 134 -2.01 4.01 -3.78
N ILE A 135 -2.48 4.62 -4.87
CA ILE A 135 -3.92 4.76 -5.16
C ILE A 135 -4.59 3.38 -5.31
N ALA A 136 -4.00 2.47 -6.08
CA ALA A 136 -4.55 1.12 -6.26
C ALA A 136 -4.64 0.36 -4.93
N GLY A 137 -3.60 0.45 -4.09
CA GLY A 137 -3.59 -0.15 -2.76
C GLY A 137 -4.70 0.38 -1.85
N LEU A 138 -4.90 1.70 -1.82
CA LEU A 138 -5.97 2.34 -1.03
C LEU A 138 -7.36 1.91 -1.51
N ILE A 139 -7.58 1.86 -2.83
CA ILE A 139 -8.83 1.37 -3.42
C ILE A 139 -9.08 -0.09 -3.03
N ASP A 140 -8.07 -0.96 -3.14
CA ASP A 140 -8.19 -2.38 -2.79
C ASP A 140 -8.54 -2.57 -1.31
N VAL A 141 -7.94 -1.75 -0.43
CA VAL A 141 -8.27 -1.72 1.00
C VAL A 141 -9.73 -1.36 1.20
N TYR A 142 -10.19 -0.23 0.66
CA TYR A 142 -11.60 0.17 0.78
C TYR A 142 -12.56 -0.91 0.28
N GLN A 143 -12.29 -1.50 -0.88
CA GLN A 143 -13.14 -2.55 -1.45
C GLN A 143 -13.20 -3.81 -0.57
N SER A 144 -12.09 -4.16 0.08
CA SER A 144 -11.97 -5.39 0.86
C SER A 144 -12.48 -5.26 2.31
N THR A 145 -12.26 -4.09 2.92
CA THR A 145 -12.48 -3.83 4.37
C THR A 145 -13.60 -2.84 4.65
N ARG A 146 -13.94 -1.95 3.71
CA ARG A 146 -14.82 -0.77 3.91
C ARG A 146 -14.27 0.29 4.87
N ILE A 147 -12.95 0.33 5.08
CA ILE A 147 -12.30 1.46 5.78
C ILE A 147 -12.47 2.72 4.93
N GLN A 148 -13.41 3.59 5.31
CA GLN A 148 -13.80 4.76 4.52
C GLN A 148 -12.63 5.73 4.28
N ALA A 149 -11.78 5.93 5.29
CA ALA A 149 -10.60 6.79 5.17
C ALA A 149 -9.66 6.38 4.02
N ALA A 150 -9.64 5.11 3.60
CA ALA A 150 -8.84 4.68 2.46
C ALA A 150 -9.41 5.23 1.13
N TYR A 151 -10.74 5.34 1.02
CA TYR A 151 -11.38 5.95 -0.15
C TYR A 151 -11.22 7.47 -0.15
N ASP A 152 -11.31 8.10 1.03
CA ASP A 152 -11.22 9.56 1.15
C ASP A 152 -9.83 10.11 0.81
N LEU A 153 -8.79 9.24 0.82
CA LEU A 153 -7.42 9.57 0.44
C LEU A 153 -7.16 9.58 -1.08
N VAL A 154 -8.13 9.15 -1.89
CA VAL A 154 -8.02 9.01 -3.36
C VAL A 154 -8.88 10.05 -4.06
#